data_AF-A0A849VJB1-F1
#
_entry.id   AF-A0A849VJB1-F1
#
_cell.length_a   1.000
_cell.length_b   1.000
_cell.length_c   1.000
_cell.angle_alpha   90.00
_cell.angle_beta   90.00
_cell.angle_gamma   90.00
#
_symmetry.space_group_name_H-M   'P 1'
#
loop_
_entity.id
_entity.type
_entity.pdbx_description
1 polymer ?
#
loop_
_entity_poly.entity_id
_entity_poly.type
_entity_poly.pdbx_seq_one_letter_code
_entity_poly.pdbx_strand_id
1 'polypeptide(L)'
;MMKMRLSALAFAALAIYGLGTIPGMAASPAGRYCGEMISDGDYRDVETILNVDKAGHINGTYEAGDSAGRLVGKLAEKDDGTGTSRSLIWTDKYGTGRLDLHFSDDYKQFSGRWGASKDGRFDAVSHSWTGGACGAN
;
A
#
# COMPACT_ATOMS: atom_id res chain seq x y z
N MET A 1 -65.25 -43.15 26.72
CA MET A 1 -64.82 -42.35 27.88
C MET A 1 -63.48 -41.68 27.54
N MET A 2 -63.47 -40.35 27.56
CA MET A 2 -62.34 -39.50 27.22
C MET A 2 -61.34 -39.42 28.39
N LYS A 3 -60.05 -39.62 28.14
CA LYS A 3 -58.96 -39.06 28.96
C LYS A 3 -57.79 -38.62 28.08
N MET A 4 -57.85 -37.33 27.75
CA MET A 4 -56.80 -36.51 27.16
C MET A 4 -55.66 -36.36 28.18
N ARG A 5 -54.40 -36.60 27.77
CA ARG A 5 -53.22 -36.11 28.49
C ARG A 5 -52.29 -35.39 27.51
N LEU A 6 -52.12 -34.12 27.82
CA LEU A 6 -51.26 -33.10 27.21
C LEU A 6 -49.78 -33.35 27.54
N SER A 7 -48.90 -32.69 26.79
CA SER A 7 -47.43 -32.46 26.97
C SER A 7 -46.57 -33.25 25.96
N ALA A 8 -45.65 -32.68 25.19
CA ALA A 8 -45.11 -31.33 25.13
C ALA A 8 -44.57 -31.03 23.71
N LEU A 9 -44.79 -29.80 23.25
CA LEU A 9 -44.12 -29.20 22.10
C LEU A 9 -42.75 -28.67 22.53
N ALA A 10 -41.69 -29.10 21.86
CA ALA A 10 -40.43 -28.34 21.75
C ALA A 10 -39.59 -28.90 20.61
N PHE A 11 -39.94 -28.57 19.36
CA PHE A 11 -38.97 -28.69 18.26
C PHE A 11 -38.12 -27.43 18.23
N ALA A 12 -36.84 -27.64 18.54
CA ALA A 12 -35.80 -26.62 18.61
C ALA A 12 -35.75 -25.78 17.34
N ALA A 13 -35.80 -24.46 17.50
CA ALA A 13 -35.49 -23.52 16.44
C ALA A 13 -33.99 -23.61 16.14
N LEU A 14 -33.62 -24.20 14.99
CA LEU A 14 -32.29 -24.00 14.42
C LEU A 14 -32.17 -22.54 14.00
N ALA A 15 -31.50 -21.74 14.82
CA ALA A 15 -30.99 -20.45 14.41
C ALA A 15 -29.92 -20.70 13.34
N ILE A 16 -30.27 -20.44 12.08
CA ILE A 16 -29.31 -20.33 11.00
C ILE A 16 -28.45 -19.11 11.34
N TYR A 17 -27.28 -19.35 11.93
CA TYR A 17 -26.26 -18.32 12.06
C TYR A 17 -25.91 -17.86 10.64
N GLY A 18 -26.36 -16.65 10.31
CA GLY A 18 -25.96 -15.98 9.09
C GLY A 18 -24.44 -15.91 9.04
N LEU A 19 -23.85 -16.60 8.06
CA LEU A 19 -22.54 -16.27 7.54
C LEU A 19 -22.65 -14.89 6.89
N GLY A 20 -22.65 -13.85 7.72
CA GLY A 20 -22.36 -12.51 7.26
C GLY A 20 -20.91 -12.53 6.80
N THR A 21 -20.69 -12.67 5.50
CA THR A 21 -19.40 -12.33 4.90
C THR A 21 -19.21 -10.84 5.17
N ILE A 22 -18.44 -10.51 6.21
CA ILE A 22 -17.88 -9.16 6.34
C ILE A 22 -17.15 -8.95 5.02
N PRO A 23 -17.50 -7.95 4.20
CA PRO A 23 -16.69 -7.62 3.05
C PRO A 23 -15.31 -7.27 3.62
N GLY A 24 -14.37 -8.21 3.52
CA GLY A 24 -12.99 -7.94 3.83
C GLY A 24 -12.61 -6.78 2.92
N MET A 25 -12.31 -5.62 3.51
CA MET A 25 -11.70 -4.54 2.75
C MET A 25 -10.49 -5.15 2.08
N ALA A 26 -10.51 -5.24 0.75
CA ALA A 26 -9.38 -5.78 0.02
C ALA A 26 -8.15 -4.97 0.41
N ALA A 27 -7.06 -5.66 0.79
CA ALA A 27 -5.81 -4.98 1.11
C ALA A 27 -5.38 -4.14 -0.10
N SER A 28 -4.91 -2.91 0.17
CA SER A 28 -4.63 -1.93 -0.87
C SER A 28 -3.29 -1.24 -0.60
N PRO A 29 -2.58 -0.77 -1.64
CA PRO A 29 -1.33 -0.02 -1.47
C PRO A 29 -1.55 1.41 -0.96
N ALA A 30 -2.79 1.85 -0.72
CA ALA A 30 -3.05 3.15 -0.12
C ALA A 30 -2.68 3.12 1.38
N GLY A 31 -1.87 4.08 1.81
CA GLY A 31 -1.41 4.12 3.19
C GLY A 31 -0.21 5.03 3.41
N ARG A 32 0.25 5.08 4.66
CA ARG A 32 1.44 5.81 5.10
C ARG A 32 2.53 4.83 5.47
N TYR A 33 3.68 4.95 4.82
CA TYR A 33 4.82 4.06 4.96
C TYR A 33 6.04 4.82 5.46
N CYS A 34 6.73 4.25 6.43
CA CYS A 34 7.96 4.76 7.03
C CYS A 34 9.06 3.77 6.71
N GLY A 35 10.19 4.23 6.17
CA GLY A 35 11.32 3.37 5.83
C GLY A 35 12.54 4.17 5.44
N GLU A 36 13.38 3.58 4.58
CA GLU A 36 14.66 4.16 4.21
C GLU A 36 14.80 4.26 2.69
N MET A 37 15.43 5.33 2.22
CA MET A 37 15.78 5.55 0.82
C MET A 37 17.27 5.88 0.72
N ILE A 38 17.97 5.25 -0.24
CA ILE A 38 19.30 5.73 -0.61
C ILE A 38 19.14 7.01 -1.41
N SER A 39 19.75 8.11 -0.95
CA SER A 39 19.82 9.41 -1.64
C SER A 39 21.21 10.00 -1.45
N ASP A 40 21.82 10.51 -2.53
CA ASP A 40 23.21 10.99 -2.55
C ASP A 40 24.24 10.00 -1.98
N GLY A 41 23.95 8.70 -2.07
CA GLY A 41 24.81 7.63 -1.55
C GLY A 41 24.62 7.27 -0.07
N ASP A 42 23.77 8.02 0.66
CA ASP A 42 23.46 7.77 2.07
C ASP A 42 22.03 7.23 2.24
N TYR A 43 21.80 6.46 3.30
CA TYR A 43 20.45 6.10 3.74
C TYR A 43 19.78 7.29 4.44
N ARG A 44 18.54 7.56 4.06
CA ARG A 44 17.70 8.61 4.64
C ARG A 44 16.35 8.03 5.04
N ASP A 45 15.89 8.40 6.24
CA ASP A 45 14.51 8.14 6.63
C ASP A 45 13.55 8.82 5.65
N VAL A 46 12.56 8.08 5.18
CA VAL A 46 11.55 8.54 4.23
C VAL A 46 10.16 8.17 4.72
N GLU A 47 9.26 9.14 4.68
CA GLU A 47 7.82 8.93 4.79
C GLU A 47 7.20 8.95 3.39
N THR A 48 6.48 7.89 3.03
CA THR A 48 5.80 7.75 1.73
C THR A 48 4.30 7.62 1.97
N ILE A 49 3.52 8.52 1.37
CA ILE A 49 2.06 8.53 1.44
C ILE A 49 1.53 8.16 0.07
N LEU A 50 0.79 7.05 -0.01
CA LEU A 50 0.18 6.55 -1.24
C LEU A 50 -1.34 6.59 -1.15
N ASN A 51 -1.98 6.96 -2.24
CA ASN A 51 -3.41 6.90 -2.45
C ASN A 51 -3.69 6.09 -3.72
N VAL A 52 -4.86 5.46 -3.77
CA VAL A 52 -5.34 4.73 -4.94
C VAL A 52 -6.63 5.38 -5.43
N ASP A 53 -6.67 5.75 -6.70
CA ASP A 53 -7.87 6.35 -7.29
C ASP A 53 -8.94 5.30 -7.67
N LYS A 54 -10.06 5.75 -8.23
CA LYS A 54 -11.18 4.87 -8.63
C LYS A 54 -10.83 3.91 -9.75
N ALA A 55 -9.82 4.23 -10.56
CA ALA A 55 -9.33 3.37 -11.63
C ALA A 55 -8.22 2.41 -11.15
N GLY A 56 -7.78 2.56 -9.90
CA GLY A 56 -6.78 1.69 -9.28
C GLY A 56 -5.35 2.21 -9.46
N HIS A 57 -5.14 3.44 -9.93
CA HIS A 57 -3.82 4.04 -10.08
C HIS A 57 -3.33 4.64 -8.76
N ILE A 58 -2.02 4.50 -8.51
CA ILE A 58 -1.35 5.05 -7.37
C ILE A 58 -0.92 6.48 -7.66
N ASN A 59 -1.19 7.37 -6.71
CA ASN A 59 -0.57 8.68 -6.62
C ASN A 59 -0.15 8.95 -5.17
N GLY A 60 0.77 9.87 -4.96
CA GLY A 60 1.28 10.08 -3.62
C GLY A 60 2.31 11.17 -3.48
N THR A 61 2.86 11.24 -2.28
CA THR A 61 3.97 12.11 -1.94
C THR A 61 4.98 11.35 -1.10
N TYR A 62 6.21 11.85 -1.09
CA TYR A 62 7.19 11.40 -0.12
C TYR A 62 7.95 12.58 0.47
N GLU A 63 8.45 12.37 1.67
CA GLU A 63 9.28 13.32 2.40
C GLU A 63 10.50 12.59 2.97
N ALA A 64 11.68 13.14 2.74
CA ALA A 64 12.93 12.64 3.33
C ALA A 64 13.77 13.82 3.86
N GLY A 65 14.62 13.55 4.84
CA GLY A 65 15.66 14.50 5.25
C GLY A 65 16.75 14.60 4.18
N ASP A 66 17.20 15.82 3.87
CA ASP A 66 18.39 16.05 3.03
C ASP A 66 19.38 17.02 3.71
N SER A 67 20.57 17.18 3.11
CA SER A 67 21.61 18.07 3.62
C SER A 67 21.22 19.56 3.59
N ALA A 68 20.18 19.91 2.85
CA ALA A 68 19.62 21.26 2.69
C ALA A 68 18.31 21.45 3.47
N GLY A 69 17.92 20.49 4.32
CA GLY A 69 16.64 20.46 5.03
C GLY A 69 15.76 19.28 4.62
N ARG A 70 14.68 19.57 3.88
CA ARG A 70 13.61 18.60 3.59
C ARG A 70 13.47 18.42 2.08
N LEU A 71 13.55 17.17 1.63
CA LEU A 71 13.23 16.73 0.29
C LEU A 71 11.75 16.33 0.25
N VAL A 72 10.97 16.98 -0.62
CA VAL A 72 9.57 16.63 -0.84
C VAL A 72 9.38 16.33 -2.32
N GLY A 73 8.75 15.19 -2.62
CA GLY A 73 8.43 14.81 -3.98
C GLY A 73 7.04 14.22 -4.13
N LYS A 74 6.63 14.08 -5.39
CA LYS A 74 5.36 13.49 -5.82
C LYS A 74 5.63 12.13 -6.45
N LEU A 75 4.63 11.27 -6.35
CA LEU A 75 4.60 9.94 -6.95
C LEU A 75 3.35 9.83 -7.83
N ALA A 76 3.51 9.28 -9.03
CA ALA A 76 2.40 8.98 -9.94
C ALA A 76 2.65 7.64 -10.62
N GLU A 77 1.63 6.81 -10.81
CA GLU A 77 1.73 5.58 -11.57
C GLU A 77 2.30 5.85 -12.97
N LYS A 78 3.27 5.03 -13.40
CA LYS A 78 3.86 5.11 -14.73
C LYS A 78 3.03 4.37 -15.77
N ASP A 79 2.63 3.14 -15.43
CA ASP A 79 1.92 2.22 -16.30
C ASP A 79 0.78 1.59 -15.49
N ASP A 80 -0.29 1.11 -16.14
CA ASP A 80 -1.40 0.44 -15.46
C ASP A 80 -0.94 -0.86 -14.78
N GLY A 81 -0.55 -0.77 -13.52
CA GLY A 81 -0.12 -1.88 -12.70
C GLY A 81 -1.28 -2.55 -11.98
N THR A 82 -1.19 -3.87 -11.77
CA THR A 82 -2.11 -4.62 -10.90
C THR A 82 -1.33 -5.49 -9.92
N GLY A 83 -1.95 -5.80 -8.78
CA GLY A 83 -1.31 -6.59 -7.73
C GLY A 83 -0.20 -5.85 -6.98
N THR A 84 0.74 -6.63 -6.43
CA THR A 84 1.77 -6.15 -5.50
C THR A 84 3.00 -5.53 -6.16
N SER A 85 3.13 -5.61 -7.50
CA SER A 85 4.26 -5.01 -8.22
C SER A 85 3.77 -3.79 -8.99
N ARG A 86 4.31 -2.61 -8.65
CA ARG A 86 3.85 -1.31 -9.17
C ARG A 86 5.03 -0.48 -9.65
N SER A 87 4.83 0.27 -10.72
CA SER A 87 5.85 1.16 -11.28
C SER A 87 5.34 2.60 -11.26
N LEU A 88 6.11 3.48 -10.64
CA LEU A 88 5.78 4.87 -10.41
C LEU A 88 6.86 5.77 -11.00
N ILE A 89 6.48 7.02 -11.27
CA ILE A 89 7.37 8.14 -11.55
C ILE A 89 7.46 8.98 -10.29
N TRP A 90 8.68 9.20 -9.81
CA TRP A 90 8.95 10.18 -8.77
C TRP A 90 9.32 11.52 -9.40
N THR A 91 8.95 12.62 -8.77
CA THR A 91 9.32 13.97 -9.20
C THR A 91 9.54 14.86 -7.97
N ASP A 92 10.69 15.52 -7.91
CA ASP A 92 11.08 16.42 -6.82
C ASP A 92 11.85 17.64 -7.35
N LYS A 93 12.55 18.36 -6.47
CA LYS A 93 13.36 19.54 -6.84
C LYS A 93 14.64 19.22 -7.63
N TYR A 94 15.12 17.98 -7.58
CA TYR A 94 16.33 17.50 -8.26
C TYR A 94 16.04 16.85 -9.61
N GLY A 95 14.80 16.42 -9.83
CA GLY A 95 14.35 15.98 -11.14
C GLY A 95 13.23 14.96 -11.07
N THR A 96 13.31 13.96 -11.93
CA THR A 96 12.33 12.89 -12.03
C THR A 96 13.01 11.57 -12.35
N GLY A 97 12.36 10.46 -12.07
CA GLY A 97 12.84 9.14 -12.40
C GLY A 97 11.81 8.05 -12.15
N ARG A 98 12.24 6.81 -12.30
CA ARG A 98 11.41 5.62 -12.11
C ARG A 98 11.60 5.06 -10.71
N LEU A 99 10.50 4.58 -10.12
CA LEU A 99 10.45 3.82 -8.88
C LEU A 99 9.64 2.55 -9.13
N ASP A 100 10.26 1.39 -8.95
CA ASP A 100 9.58 0.10 -8.96
C ASP A 100 9.38 -0.38 -7.53
N LEU A 101 8.13 -0.68 -7.16
CA LEU A 101 7.71 -1.13 -5.84
C LEU A 101 7.23 -2.57 -5.90
N HIS A 102 7.58 -3.35 -4.87
CA HIS A 102 7.03 -4.66 -4.59
C HIS A 102 6.49 -4.71 -3.16
N PHE A 103 5.18 -4.76 -3.03
CA PHE A 103 4.45 -4.82 -1.76
C PHE A 103 4.39 -6.25 -1.22
N SER A 104 4.30 -6.38 0.11
CA SER A 104 3.83 -7.61 0.76
C SER A 104 2.38 -7.90 0.35
N ASP A 105 1.95 -9.16 0.48
CA ASP A 105 0.58 -9.57 0.11
C ASP A 105 -0.51 -8.82 0.90
N ASP A 106 -0.18 -8.34 2.11
CA ASP A 106 -1.06 -7.54 2.96
C ASP A 106 -0.88 -6.03 2.79
N TYR A 107 -0.03 -5.59 1.85
CA TYR A 107 0.34 -4.19 1.59
C TYR A 107 0.88 -3.41 2.79
N LYS A 108 1.29 -4.09 3.88
CA LYS A 108 1.86 -3.40 5.04
C LYS A 108 3.33 -3.02 4.84
N GLN A 109 4.00 -3.60 3.86
CA GLN A 109 5.40 -3.31 3.59
C GLN A 109 5.64 -3.26 2.09
N PHE A 110 6.66 -2.52 1.66
CA PHE A 110 7.21 -2.61 0.33
C PHE A 110 8.73 -2.61 0.33
N SER A 111 9.28 -3.26 -0.68
CA SER A 111 10.66 -3.11 -1.11
C SER A 111 10.66 -2.48 -2.50
N GLY A 112 11.54 -1.51 -2.72
CA GLY A 112 11.53 -0.71 -3.93
C GLY A 112 12.92 -0.40 -4.44
N ARG A 113 12.99 -0.12 -5.74
CA ARG A 113 14.20 0.28 -6.45
C ARG A 113 13.91 1.51 -7.30
N TRP A 114 14.77 2.53 -7.21
CA TRP A 114 14.62 3.76 -7.96
C TRP A 114 15.86 4.13 -8.75
N GLY A 115 15.65 4.92 -9.81
CA GLY A 115 16.69 5.50 -10.66
C GLY A 115 16.20 6.81 -11.27
N ALA A 116 17.12 7.70 -11.63
CA ALA A 116 16.81 8.99 -12.26
C ALA A 116 16.39 8.85 -13.73
N SER A 117 15.92 9.94 -14.30
CA SER A 117 15.75 10.09 -15.74
C SER A 117 16.76 11.10 -16.25
N LYS A 118 17.39 10.78 -17.39
CA LYS A 118 18.31 11.67 -18.09
C LYS A 118 17.89 11.78 -19.55
N ASP A 119 17.71 13.01 -20.02
CA ASP A 119 17.32 13.32 -21.41
C ASP A 119 16.05 12.56 -21.86
N GLY A 120 15.10 12.37 -20.95
CA GLY A 120 13.83 11.66 -21.20
C GLY A 120 13.92 10.13 -21.16
N ARG A 121 15.08 9.56 -20.80
CA ARG A 121 15.27 8.12 -20.61
C ARG A 121 15.47 7.80 -19.13
N PHE A 122 14.73 6.81 -18.62
CA PHE A 122 14.94 6.28 -17.27
C PHE A 122 16.23 5.46 -17.20
N ASP A 123 17.07 5.79 -16.23
CA ASP A 123 18.22 4.98 -15.85
C ASP A 123 17.77 3.67 -15.18
N ALA A 124 18.71 2.74 -15.01
CA ALA A 124 18.43 1.51 -14.28
C ALA A 124 18.06 1.82 -12.82
N VAL A 125 17.07 1.10 -12.28
CA VAL A 125 16.65 1.23 -10.89
C VAL A 125 17.68 0.62 -9.93
N SER A 126 18.66 1.42 -9.50
CA SER A 126 19.85 0.99 -8.76
C SER A 126 19.89 1.38 -7.28
N HIS A 127 18.94 2.17 -6.79
CA HIS A 127 18.93 2.66 -5.40
C HIS A 127 17.75 2.08 -4.63
N SER A 128 17.93 1.70 -3.37
CA SER A 128 16.86 1.11 -2.57
C SER A 128 15.91 2.19 -2.03
N TRP A 129 14.65 1.80 -1.90
CA TRP A 129 13.61 2.52 -1.20
C TRP A 129 12.71 1.50 -0.53
N THR A 130 12.61 1.54 0.80
CA THR A 130 11.78 0.62 1.59
C THR A 130 10.70 1.39 2.34
N GLY A 131 9.66 0.69 2.77
CA GLY A 131 8.64 1.27 3.62
C GLY A 131 7.80 0.22 4.31
N GLY A 132 7.61 0.35 5.61
CA GLY A 132 6.61 -0.39 6.38
C GLY A 132 5.51 0.55 6.86
N ALA A 133 4.30 0.03 7.09
CA ALA A 133 3.19 0.79 7.63
C ALA A 133 3.64 1.51 8.91
N CYS A 134 3.56 2.84 8.91
CA CYS A 134 4.05 3.62 10.05
C CYS A 134 3.30 3.23 11.33
N GLY A 135 4.04 3.03 12.44
CA GLY A 135 3.46 2.66 13.73
C GLY A 135 3.11 1.17 13.87
N ALA A 136 3.47 0.32 12.90
CA ALA A 136 3.50 -1.12 13.09
C ALA A 136 4.72 -1.49 13.95
N ASN A 137 4.54 -1.47 15.27
CA ASN A 137 5.46 -2.08 16.24
C ASN A 137 5.01 -3.50 16.57
#